data_AF-A0A0R1VA30-F1
#
_entry.id   AF-A0A0R1VA30-F1
#
_cell.length_a   1.000
_cell.length_b   1.000
_cell.length_c   1.000
_cell.angle_alpha   90.00
_cell.angle_beta   90.00
_cell.angle_gamma   90.00
#
_symmetry.space_group_name_H-M   'P 1'
#
loop_
_entity.id
_entity.type
_entity.pdbx_description
1 polymer ?
#
loop_
_entity_poly.entity_id
_entity_poly.type
_entity_poly.pdbx_seq_one_letter_code
_entity_poly.pdbx_strand_id
1 'polypeptide(L)'
;MNVKFVGGRPMEFNNWVQAVQSDDPKIDVFEGGWSLSSEPSPNDLYSAAAPYNMARFVSPVQSKLLADIDSEKAFNHKYRVDAFRKWQKWMYNEAYVVPTTNSYSITAVNKKVTGWSLKPSATNWFSAGFVK
;
A
#
# COMPACT_ATOMS: atom_id res chain seq x y z
N MET A 1 10.58 -21.96 -15.87
CA MET A 1 11.31 -21.04 -14.98
C MET A 1 11.45 -21.71 -13.62
N ASN A 2 12.62 -21.58 -12.96
CA ASN A 2 12.91 -22.22 -11.67
C ASN A 2 13.08 -21.11 -10.63
N VAL A 3 12.02 -20.85 -9.85
CA VAL A 3 12.01 -19.83 -8.79
C VAL A 3 12.31 -20.50 -7.46
N LYS A 4 13.19 -19.89 -6.67
CA LYS A 4 13.58 -20.40 -5.35
C LYS A 4 13.56 -19.25 -4.34
N PHE A 5 13.26 -19.57 -3.09
CA PHE A 5 13.42 -18.60 -2.01
C PHE A 5 14.89 -18.22 -1.85
N VAL A 6 15.15 -16.94 -1.61
CA VAL A 6 16.46 -16.48 -1.13
C VAL A 6 16.79 -17.20 0.17
N GLY A 7 17.91 -17.92 0.20
CA GLY A 7 18.31 -18.73 1.35
C GLY A 7 17.55 -20.05 1.51
N GLY A 8 16.73 -20.47 0.54
CA GLY A 8 16.11 -21.80 0.48
C GLY A 8 14.85 -22.00 1.35
N ARG A 9 14.37 -20.96 2.04
CA ARG A 9 13.15 -20.97 2.86
C ARG A 9 12.51 -19.57 2.91
N PRO A 10 11.24 -19.41 3.33
CA PRO A 10 10.66 -18.09 3.56
C PRO A 10 11.51 -17.24 4.52
N MET A 11 11.64 -15.96 4.19
CA MET A 11 12.40 -14.99 4.96
C MET A 11 11.56 -14.46 6.14
N GLU A 12 12.20 -14.24 7.29
CA GLU A 12 11.57 -13.56 8.43
C GLU A 12 11.34 -12.07 8.10
N PHE A 13 10.27 -11.47 8.63
CA PHE A 13 9.81 -10.14 8.23
C PHE A 13 10.85 -9.03 8.40
N ASN A 14 11.54 -8.94 9.54
CA ASN A 14 12.53 -7.89 9.75
C ASN A 14 13.72 -8.03 8.78
N ASN A 15 14.17 -9.26 8.55
CA ASN A 15 15.20 -9.54 7.54
C ASN A 15 14.71 -9.20 6.13
N TRP A 16 13.43 -9.47 5.82
CA TRP A 16 12.82 -9.11 4.55
C TRP A 16 12.77 -7.59 4.34
N VAL A 17 12.36 -6.83 5.36
CA VAL A 17 12.35 -5.35 5.31
C VAL A 17 13.76 -4.84 5.00
N GLN A 18 14.77 -5.33 5.71
CA GLN A 18 16.16 -4.91 5.49
C GLN A 18 16.62 -5.24 4.07
N ALA A 19 16.43 -6.47 3.61
CA ALA A 19 16.92 -6.93 2.31
C ALA A 19 16.24 -6.20 1.13
N VAL A 20 14.91 -6.00 1.19
CA VAL A 20 14.17 -5.28 0.14
C VAL A 20 14.51 -3.79 0.15
N GLN A 21 14.60 -3.16 1.32
CA GLN A 21 14.97 -1.74 1.39
C GLN A 21 16.40 -1.48 0.91
N SER A 22 17.32 -2.40 1.19
CA SER A 22 18.72 -2.31 0.75
C SER A 22 18.96 -2.73 -0.70
N ASP A 23 17.92 -3.11 -1.45
CA ASP A 23 18.03 -3.57 -2.84
C ASP A 23 18.99 -4.76 -2.98
N ASP A 24 18.79 -5.82 -2.17
CA ASP A 24 19.63 -7.03 -2.23
C ASP A 24 19.55 -7.66 -3.64
N PRO A 25 20.67 -7.76 -4.38
CA PRO A 25 20.68 -8.25 -5.76
C PRO A 25 20.29 -9.73 -5.90
N LYS A 26 20.08 -10.45 -4.80
CA LYS A 26 19.55 -11.82 -4.80
C LYS A 26 18.03 -11.88 -4.95
N ILE A 27 17.32 -10.75 -4.83
CA ILE A 27 15.86 -10.69 -4.89
C ILE A 27 15.43 -10.21 -6.27
N ASP A 28 14.88 -11.12 -7.08
CA ASP A 28 14.24 -10.75 -8.36
C ASP A 28 12.77 -10.37 -8.18
N VAL A 29 12.07 -10.99 -7.22
CA VAL A 29 10.65 -10.81 -6.94
C VAL A 29 10.43 -10.88 -5.44
N PHE A 30 9.59 -9.99 -4.91
CA PHE A 30 9.13 -10.03 -3.52
C PHE A 30 7.61 -9.83 -3.44
N GLU A 31 7.04 -10.25 -2.31
CA GLU A 31 5.65 -9.96 -1.96
C GLU A 31 5.63 -9.00 -0.77
N GLY A 32 4.77 -7.99 -0.83
CA GLY A 32 4.62 -6.97 0.21
C GLY A 32 3.15 -6.63 0.45
N GLY A 33 2.85 -6.21 1.68
CA GLY A 33 1.52 -5.77 2.09
C GLY A 33 1.58 -4.38 2.73
N TRP A 34 0.50 -3.62 2.57
CA TRP A 34 0.44 -2.22 3.02
C TRP A 34 -0.82 -1.97 3.85
N SER A 35 -0.64 -1.31 5.00
CA SER A 35 -1.70 -0.54 5.64
C SER A 35 -1.69 0.85 4.99
N LEU A 36 -2.59 1.06 4.03
CA LEU A 36 -2.60 2.28 3.20
C LEU A 36 -3.01 3.53 3.99
N SER A 37 -2.61 4.69 3.48
CA SER A 37 -3.07 6.00 3.95
C SER A 37 -4.59 6.13 3.83
N SER A 38 -5.19 6.99 4.66
CA SER A 38 -6.59 7.41 4.50
C SER A 38 -6.84 8.30 3.29
N GLU A 39 -5.77 8.77 2.64
CA GLU A 39 -5.81 9.52 1.38
C GLU A 39 -5.36 8.59 0.23
N PRO A 40 -6.15 8.46 -0.86
CA PRO A 40 -5.91 7.44 -1.90
C PRO A 40 -4.73 7.70 -2.85
N SER A 41 -4.00 8.81 -2.74
CA SER A 41 -2.88 9.11 -3.64
C SER A 41 -1.82 8.00 -3.60
N PRO A 42 -1.34 7.52 -4.76
CA PRO A 42 -0.30 6.49 -4.80
C PRO A 42 1.12 7.05 -4.61
N ASN A 43 1.29 8.37 -4.47
CA ASN A 43 2.61 9.01 -4.55
C ASN A 43 3.60 8.51 -3.48
N ASP A 44 3.12 8.25 -2.26
CA ASP A 44 3.95 7.77 -1.16
C ASP A 44 4.56 6.38 -1.41
N LEU A 45 3.97 5.61 -2.34
CA LEU A 45 4.42 4.26 -2.70
C LEU A 45 5.14 4.20 -4.04
N TYR A 46 4.71 5.00 -5.03
CA TYR A 46 5.11 4.80 -6.43
C TYR A 46 5.83 6.00 -7.06
N SER A 47 6.01 7.12 -6.35
CA SER A 47 6.81 8.22 -6.89
C SER A 47 8.29 7.85 -6.95
N ALA A 48 9.06 8.51 -7.81
CA ALA A 48 10.50 8.23 -7.96
C ALA A 48 11.31 8.51 -6.67
N ALA A 49 10.85 9.47 -5.86
CA ALA A 49 11.47 9.84 -4.59
C ALA A 49 10.89 9.08 -3.38
N ALA A 50 9.84 8.26 -3.57
CA ALA A 50 9.23 7.51 -2.49
C ALA A 50 10.20 6.44 -1.96
N PRO A 51 10.54 6.45 -0.65
CA PRO A 51 11.32 5.37 -0.04
C PRO A 51 10.64 4.00 -0.21
N TYR A 52 9.31 4.00 -0.25
CA TYR A 52 8.47 2.83 -0.42
C TYR A 52 8.31 2.35 -1.88
N ASN A 53 8.93 3.01 -2.86
CA ASN A 53 9.03 2.47 -4.23
C ASN A 53 10.02 1.31 -4.27
N MET A 54 9.67 0.20 -3.62
CA MET A 54 10.53 -0.96 -3.39
C MET A 54 10.85 -1.72 -4.68
N ALA A 55 10.02 -1.59 -5.72
CA ALA A 55 10.31 -2.12 -7.05
C ALA A 55 11.34 -1.27 -7.82
N ARG A 56 11.68 -0.06 -7.31
CA ARG A 56 12.62 0.90 -7.90
C ARG A 56 12.31 1.28 -9.36
N PHE A 57 11.06 1.07 -9.77
CA PHE A 57 10.61 1.36 -11.12
C PHE A 57 10.31 2.85 -11.26
N VAL A 58 10.84 3.48 -12.32
CA VAL A 58 10.61 4.89 -12.63
C VAL A 58 10.33 5.04 -14.13
N SER A 59 9.21 5.69 -14.46
CA SER A 59 8.84 5.98 -15.84
C SER A 59 8.29 7.40 -15.96
N PRO A 60 8.66 8.16 -17.01
CA PRO A 60 8.06 9.46 -17.28
C PRO A 60 6.52 9.40 -17.43
N VAL A 61 6.00 8.28 -17.95
CA VAL A 61 4.55 8.05 -18.10
C VAL A 61 3.89 7.95 -16.73
N GLN A 62 4.48 7.15 -15.83
CA GLN A 62 4.02 7.03 -14.44
C GLN A 62 4.06 8.37 -13.71
N SER A 63 5.19 9.08 -13.77
CA SER A 63 5.33 10.38 -13.12
C SER A 63 4.25 11.36 -13.58
N LYS A 64 3.92 11.37 -14.87
CA LYS A 64 2.83 12.21 -15.40
C LYS A 64 1.45 11.78 -14.87
N LEU A 65 1.18 10.48 -14.80
CA LEU A 65 -0.09 9.96 -14.28
C LEU A 65 -0.26 10.25 -12.78
N LEU A 66 0.79 10.07 -11.99
CA LEU A 66 0.81 10.40 -10.56
C LEU A 66 0.61 11.91 -10.33
N ALA A 67 1.26 12.76 -11.13
CA ALA A 67 1.06 14.21 -11.06
C ALA A 67 -0.36 14.63 -11.45
N ASP A 68 -1.02 13.91 -12.37
CA ASP A 68 -2.39 14.21 -12.78
C ASP A 68 -3.41 13.93 -11.65
N ILE A 69 -3.19 12.86 -10.88
CA ILE A 69 -4.03 12.46 -9.74
C ILE A 69 -4.07 13.52 -8.63
N ASP A 70 -2.96 14.23 -8.43
CA ASP A 70 -2.81 15.27 -7.38
C ASP A 70 -2.71 16.69 -7.97
N SER A 71 -3.09 16.86 -9.23
CA SER A 71 -3.11 18.18 -9.88
C SER A 71 -4.24 19.07 -9.38
N GLU A 72 -4.19 20.37 -9.65
CA GLU A 72 -5.29 21.30 -9.35
C GLU A 72 -6.62 20.87 -10.02
N LYS A 73 -6.57 20.22 -11.18
CA LYS A 73 -7.78 19.70 -11.84
C LYS A 73 -8.45 18.59 -11.01
N ALA A 74 -7.67 17.89 -10.19
CA ALA A 74 -8.15 16.82 -9.32
C ALA A 74 -8.95 17.33 -8.11
N PHE A 75 -9.03 18.65 -7.87
CA PHE A 75 -10.07 19.22 -7.00
C PHE A 75 -11.48 18.89 -7.54
N ASN A 76 -11.63 18.67 -8.85
CA ASN A 76 -12.83 18.08 -9.41
C ASN A 76 -12.83 16.56 -9.19
N HIS A 77 -13.81 16.06 -8.43
CA HIS A 77 -13.91 14.65 -8.10
C HIS A 77 -13.98 13.72 -9.32
N LYS A 78 -14.77 14.08 -10.34
CA LYS A 78 -14.91 13.25 -11.56
C LYS A 78 -13.57 13.18 -12.30
N TYR A 79 -12.87 14.30 -12.41
CA TYR A 79 -11.53 14.34 -13.01
C TYR A 79 -10.57 13.42 -12.26
N ARG A 80 -10.52 13.53 -10.92
CA ARG A 80 -9.62 12.72 -10.09
C ARG A 80 -9.89 11.22 -10.23
N VAL A 81 -11.17 10.81 -10.23
CA VAL A 81 -11.56 9.41 -10.46
C VAL A 81 -11.09 8.91 -11.83
N ASP A 82 -11.22 9.72 -12.88
CA ASP A 82 -10.75 9.34 -14.22
C ASP A 82 -9.22 9.31 -14.33
N ALA A 83 -8.50 10.18 -13.61
CA ALA A 83 -7.04 10.14 -13.49
C ALA A 83 -6.58 8.84 -12.80
N PHE A 84 -7.22 8.46 -11.69
CA PHE A 84 -6.97 7.18 -11.02
C PHE A 84 -7.19 5.98 -11.93
N ARG A 85 -8.29 5.94 -12.68
CA ARG A 85 -8.58 4.85 -13.62
C ARG A 85 -7.53 4.71 -14.71
N LYS A 86 -7.03 5.84 -15.25
CA LYS A 86 -5.95 5.84 -16.24
C LYS A 86 -4.67 5.27 -15.64
N TRP A 87 -4.31 5.72 -14.44
CA TRP A 87 -3.14 5.20 -13.72
C TRP A 87 -3.27 3.70 -13.44
N GLN A 88 -4.39 3.24 -12.87
CA GLN A 88 -4.65 1.83 -12.59
C GLN A 88 -4.59 0.95 -13.85
N LYS A 89 -5.18 1.40 -14.97
CA LYS A 89 -5.10 0.69 -16.25
C LYS A 89 -3.68 0.60 -16.77
N TRP A 90 -2.90 1.67 -16.64
CA TRP A 90 -1.51 1.68 -17.05
C TRP A 90 -0.65 0.76 -16.17
N MET A 91 -0.83 0.80 -14.83
CA MET A 91 -0.19 -0.12 -13.88
C MET A 91 -0.46 -1.59 -14.23
N TYR A 92 -1.71 -1.91 -14.56
CA TYR A 92 -2.12 -3.26 -14.97
C TYR A 92 -1.43 -3.72 -16.25
N ASN A 93 -1.28 -2.83 -17.23
CA ASN A 93 -0.63 -3.16 -18.51
C ASN A 93 0.90 -3.26 -18.39
N GLU A 94 1.53 -2.39 -17.59
CA GLU A 94 2.98 -2.39 -17.38
C GLU A 94 3.44 -3.53 -16.47
N ALA A 95 2.60 -3.92 -15.50
CA ALA A 95 2.76 -5.08 -14.62
C ALA A 95 4.10 -5.15 -13.85
N TYR A 96 4.77 -4.03 -13.60
CA TYR A 96 5.98 -3.98 -12.76
C TYR A 96 5.69 -4.27 -11.28
N VAL A 97 4.43 -4.11 -10.86
CA VAL A 97 3.86 -4.68 -9.63
C VAL A 97 2.52 -5.30 -9.99
N VAL A 98 2.17 -6.41 -9.34
CA VAL A 98 0.92 -7.13 -9.59
C VAL A 98 0.07 -7.11 -8.31
N PRO A 99 -1.13 -6.51 -8.32
CA PRO A 99 -2.03 -6.56 -7.18
C PRO A 99 -2.43 -8.01 -6.85
N THR A 100 -2.31 -8.39 -5.58
CA THR A 100 -2.63 -9.76 -5.13
C THR A 100 -4.01 -9.85 -4.51
N THR A 101 -4.21 -9.23 -3.34
CA THR A 101 -5.46 -9.36 -2.57
C THR A 101 -5.80 -8.08 -1.81
N ASN A 102 -7.08 -7.93 -1.49
CA ASN A 102 -7.56 -7.01 -0.45
C ASN A 102 -8.01 -7.84 0.76
N SER A 103 -7.90 -7.28 1.96
CA SER A 103 -8.26 -7.96 3.20
C SER A 103 -9.32 -7.19 4.00
N TYR A 104 -10.22 -7.93 4.63
CA TYR A 104 -11.05 -7.43 5.72
C TYR A 104 -10.41 -7.81 7.06
N SER A 105 -10.46 -6.91 8.04
CA SER A 105 -10.02 -7.21 9.40
C SER A 105 -11.17 -7.64 10.28
N ILE A 106 -10.93 -8.62 11.15
CA ILE A 106 -11.84 -9.04 12.20
C ILE A 106 -11.17 -8.74 13.53
N THR A 107 -11.83 -7.95 14.38
CA THR A 107 -11.34 -7.60 15.70
C THR A 107 -12.19 -8.28 16.76
N ALA A 108 -11.59 -9.17 17.54
CA ALA A 108 -12.23 -9.77 18.70
C ALA A 108 -12.18 -8.78 19.88
N VAL A 109 -13.34 -8.44 20.43
CA VAL A 109 -13.48 -7.49 21.55
C VAL A 109 -14.13 -8.22 22.73
N ASN A 110 -13.55 -8.08 23.92
CA ASN A 110 -14.11 -8.69 25.13
C ASN A 110 -15.50 -8.10 25.42
N LYS A 111 -16.46 -8.95 25.80
CA LYS A 111 -17.84 -8.53 26.13
C LYS A 111 -17.95 -7.48 27.25
N LYS A 112 -16.91 -7.35 28.09
CA LYS A 112 -16.84 -6.35 29.15
C LYS A 112 -16.35 -4.98 28.65
N VAL A 113 -15.95 -4.84 27.39
CA VAL A 113 -15.54 -3.55 26.81
C VAL A 113 -16.77 -2.84 26.25
N THR A 114 -16.93 -1.57 26.61
CA THR A 114 -17.93 -0.65 26.06
C THR A 114 -17.25 0.48 25.28
N GLY A 115 -17.96 1.12 24.36
CA GLY A 115 -17.46 2.27 23.60
C GLY A 115 -16.40 1.97 22.54
N TRP A 116 -16.13 0.68 22.26
CA TRP A 116 -15.29 0.25 21.13
C TRP A 116 -16.01 0.47 19.80
N SER A 117 -15.31 1.01 18.82
CA SER A 117 -15.84 1.29 17.49
C SER A 117 -14.79 1.06 16.40
N LEU A 118 -15.23 0.56 15.24
CA LEU A 118 -14.42 0.41 14.03
C LEU A 118 -14.64 1.56 13.03
N LYS A 119 -15.41 2.60 13.40
CA LYS A 119 -15.58 3.77 12.53
C LYS A 119 -14.21 4.41 12.29
N PRO A 120 -13.87 4.84 11.06
CA PRO A 120 -12.59 5.50 10.77
C PRO A 120 -12.33 6.74 11.63
N SER A 121 -13.38 7.43 12.08
CA SER A 121 -13.32 8.61 12.94
C SER A 121 -13.32 8.29 14.44
N ALA A 122 -13.34 7.02 14.86
CA ALA A 122 -13.42 6.66 16.26
C ALA A 122 -12.05 6.76 16.96
N THR A 123 -12.03 7.37 18.15
CA THR A 123 -10.86 7.39 19.01
C THR A 123 -11.06 6.44 20.19
N ASN A 124 -10.87 5.15 19.94
CA ASN A 124 -11.07 4.10 20.94
C ASN A 124 -10.25 4.31 22.23
N TRP A 125 -9.14 5.06 22.16
CA TRP A 125 -8.36 5.41 23.35
C TRP A 125 -9.13 6.23 24.39
N PHE A 126 -10.03 7.12 23.94
CA PHE A 126 -10.85 7.94 24.83
C PHE A 126 -12.25 7.36 25.06
N SER A 127 -12.78 6.60 24.08
CA SER A 127 -14.15 6.11 24.13
C SER A 127 -14.29 4.71 24.72
N ALA A 128 -13.25 3.87 24.65
CA ALA A 128 -13.33 2.51 25.15
C ALA A 128 -13.12 2.44 26.66
N GLY A 129 -13.92 1.63 27.34
CA GLY A 129 -13.82 1.40 28.78
C GLY A 129 -14.39 0.04 29.17
N PHE A 130 -14.35 -0.29 30.47
CA PHE A 130 -15.01 -1.48 30.99
C PHE A 130 -16.43 -1.18 31.44
N VAL A 131 -17.35 -2.09 31.14
CA VAL A 131 -18.69 -2.13 31.73
C VAL A 131 -18.53 -2.31 33.24
N LYS A 132 -19.21 -1.45 34.03
CA LYS A 132 -19.31 -1.61 35.49
C LYS A 132 -20.05 -2.88 35.87
#